data_AF-A0A3M5PIP9-F1
#
_entry.id   AF-A0A3M5PIP9-F1
#
_cell.length_a   1.000
_cell.length_b   1.000
_cell.length_c   1.000
_cell.angle_alpha   90.00
_cell.angle_beta   90.00
_cell.angle_gamma   90.00
#
_symmetry.space_group_name_H-M   'P 1'
#
loop_
_entity.id
_entity.type
_entity.pdbx_description
1 polymer ?
#
loop_
_entity_poly.entity_id
_entity_poly.type
_entity_poly.pdbx_seq_one_letter_code
_entity_poly.pdbx_strand_id
1 'polypeptide(L)'
;MKRVAAAEERAKAKSAMASKVRELAVTMTKAEIMRDTGWSDYTLRKLAYEYGIELQKFEPTPFVKPNALDRSHDADNVERLIAARDRGLSRKEAMADLDTSNSLLYRLIEEYGIDYSLPRVRKK
;
A
#
# COMPACT_ATOMS: atom_id res chain seq x y z
N MET A 1 33.23 11.12 -43.80
CA MET A 1 32.70 9.74 -43.71
C MET A 1 32.88 9.06 -42.34
N LYS A 2 34.00 9.23 -41.60
CA LYS A 2 34.24 8.48 -40.32
C LYS A 2 33.23 8.72 -39.17
N ARG A 3 32.58 9.89 -39.08
CA ARG A 3 31.65 10.22 -37.97
C ARG A 3 30.29 9.53 -38.06
N VAL A 4 29.84 9.17 -39.26
CA VAL A 4 28.53 8.53 -39.49
C VAL A 4 28.59 7.05 -39.12
N ALA A 5 29.63 6.35 -39.55
CA ALA A 5 29.87 4.94 -39.19
C ALA A 5 29.98 4.73 -37.67
N ALA A 6 30.65 5.64 -36.95
CA ALA A 6 30.73 5.56 -35.48
C ALA A 6 29.38 5.82 -34.79
N ALA A 7 28.47 6.58 -35.41
CA ALA A 7 27.13 6.81 -34.88
C ALA A 7 26.22 5.59 -35.08
N GLU A 8 26.32 4.94 -36.24
CA GLU A 8 25.57 3.71 -36.55
C GLU A 8 25.97 2.55 -35.65
N GLU A 9 27.27 2.35 -35.40
CA GLU A 9 27.75 1.30 -34.47
C GLU A 9 27.26 1.54 -33.03
N ARG A 10 27.22 2.81 -32.59
CA ARG A 10 26.64 3.17 -31.29
C ARG A 10 25.14 2.92 -31.23
N ALA A 11 24.41 3.16 -32.33
CA ALA A 11 22.98 2.89 -32.40
C ALA A 11 22.69 1.38 -32.33
N LYS A 12 23.47 0.56 -33.04
CA LYS A 12 23.38 -0.92 -32.97
C LYS A 12 23.69 -1.45 -31.57
N ALA A 13 24.73 -0.92 -30.92
CA ALA A 13 25.06 -1.30 -29.55
C ALA A 13 23.92 -0.97 -28.56
N LYS A 14 23.28 0.21 -28.72
CA LYS A 14 22.11 0.60 -27.92
C LYS A 14 20.90 -0.27 -28.17
N SER A 15 20.60 -0.63 -29.43
CA SER A 15 19.47 -1.51 -29.73
C SER A 15 19.67 -2.91 -29.16
N ALA A 16 20.89 -3.46 -29.22
CA ALA A 16 21.22 -4.73 -28.60
C ALA A 16 21.05 -4.67 -27.06
N MET A 17 21.48 -3.56 -26.46
CA MET A 17 21.29 -3.31 -25.02
C MET A 17 19.81 -3.23 -24.65
N ALA A 18 19.00 -2.54 -25.45
CA ALA A 18 17.55 -2.44 -25.25
C ALA A 18 16.85 -3.80 -25.34
N SER A 19 17.23 -4.65 -26.30
CA SER A 19 16.72 -6.03 -26.39
C SER A 19 17.03 -6.84 -25.13
N LYS A 20 18.27 -6.76 -24.64
CA LYS A 20 18.65 -7.43 -23.38
C LYS A 20 17.89 -6.90 -22.17
N VAL A 21 17.70 -5.58 -22.06
CA VAL A 21 16.88 -4.99 -20.99
C VAL A 21 15.44 -5.49 -21.07
N ARG A 22 14.87 -5.60 -22.28
CA ARG A 22 13.49 -6.08 -22.47
C ARG A 22 13.32 -7.51 -21.98
N GLU A 23 14.26 -8.41 -22.29
CA GLU A 23 14.22 -9.79 -21.81
C GLU A 23 14.31 -9.86 -20.28
N LEU A 24 15.26 -9.13 -19.69
CA LEU A 24 15.45 -9.12 -18.24
C LEU A 24 14.29 -8.48 -17.48
N ALA A 25 13.65 -7.45 -18.05
CA ALA A 25 12.53 -6.74 -17.45
C ALA A 25 11.27 -7.60 -17.27
N VAL A 26 11.16 -8.71 -17.99
CA VAL A 26 10.05 -9.68 -17.82
C VAL A 26 10.20 -10.44 -16.49
N THR A 27 11.43 -10.73 -16.08
CA THR A 27 11.73 -11.63 -14.96
C THR A 27 12.27 -10.93 -13.73
N MET A 28 12.87 -9.75 -13.89
CA MET A 28 13.64 -9.08 -12.85
C MET A 28 13.15 -7.65 -12.64
N THR A 29 13.21 -7.21 -11.39
CA THR A 29 13.05 -5.80 -11.04
C THR A 29 14.24 -4.99 -11.55
N LYS A 30 14.03 -3.70 -11.81
CA LYS A 30 15.09 -2.78 -12.21
C LYS A 30 16.31 -2.83 -11.28
N ALA A 31 16.10 -2.95 -9.97
CA ALA A 31 17.19 -3.03 -9.00
C ALA A 31 18.05 -4.28 -9.17
N GLU A 32 17.42 -5.41 -9.52
CA GLU A 32 18.13 -6.65 -9.81
C GLU A 32 18.87 -6.58 -11.15
N ILE A 33 18.26 -5.98 -12.18
CA ILE A 33 18.93 -5.72 -13.47
C ILE A 33 20.19 -4.87 -13.26
N MET A 34 20.13 -3.83 -12.43
CA MET A 34 21.29 -3.00 -12.09
C MET A 34 22.40 -3.81 -11.40
N ARG A 35 22.05 -4.72 -10.49
CA ARG A 35 23.02 -5.56 -9.77
C ARG A 35 23.66 -6.60 -10.69
N ASP A 36 22.89 -7.21 -11.58
CA ASP A 36 23.37 -8.25 -12.50
C ASP A 36 24.21 -7.67 -13.64
N THR A 37 23.75 -6.57 -14.26
CA THR A 37 24.40 -5.99 -15.43
C THR A 37 25.46 -4.92 -15.12
N GLY A 38 25.44 -4.37 -13.91
CA GLY A 38 26.27 -3.22 -13.53
C GLY A 38 25.85 -1.90 -14.21
N TRP A 39 24.74 -1.87 -14.93
CA TRP A 39 24.26 -0.68 -15.61
C TRP A 39 23.64 0.32 -14.65
N SER A 40 23.87 1.61 -14.91
CA SER A 40 23.30 2.68 -14.10
C SER A 40 21.79 2.78 -14.27
N ASP A 41 21.12 3.26 -13.23
CA ASP A 41 19.68 3.55 -13.24
C ASP A 41 19.31 4.56 -14.34
N TYR A 42 20.15 5.57 -14.59
CA TYR A 42 19.95 6.52 -15.69
C TYR A 42 19.95 5.82 -17.05
N THR A 43 20.93 4.93 -17.28
CA THR A 43 21.04 4.19 -18.55
C THR A 43 19.82 3.32 -18.80
N LEU A 44 19.37 2.58 -17.78
CA LEU A 44 18.18 1.74 -17.87
C LEU A 44 16.91 2.56 -18.15
N ARG A 45 16.70 3.68 -17.43
CA ARG A 45 15.56 4.57 -17.65
C ARG A 45 15.58 5.21 -19.04
N LYS A 46 16.75 5.61 -19.52
CA LYS A 46 16.91 6.18 -20.86
C LYS A 46 16.56 5.18 -21.95
N LEU A 47 17.05 3.94 -21.84
CA LEU A 47 16.70 2.87 -22.77
C LEU A 47 15.21 2.51 -22.69
N ALA A 48 14.65 2.45 -21.47
CA ALA A 48 13.23 2.21 -21.26
C ALA A 48 12.36 3.27 -21.93
N TYR A 49 12.73 4.55 -21.81
CA TYR A 49 12.04 5.65 -22.47
C TYR A 49 12.19 5.61 -24.00
N GLU A 50 13.42 5.44 -24.51
CA GLU A 50 13.71 5.44 -25.95
C GLU A 50 13.07 4.24 -26.68
N TYR A 51 12.95 3.07 -26.02
CA TYR A 51 12.48 1.82 -26.62
C TYR A 51 11.13 1.32 -26.07
N GLY A 52 10.45 2.12 -25.24
CA GLY A 52 9.13 1.79 -24.66
C GLY A 52 9.13 0.52 -23.82
N ILE A 53 10.14 0.32 -22.98
CA ILE A 53 10.26 -0.87 -22.12
C ILE A 53 9.74 -0.51 -20.72
N GLU A 54 8.80 -1.31 -20.20
CA GLU A 54 8.35 -1.18 -18.82
C GLU A 54 9.30 -1.92 -17.89
N LEU A 55 9.93 -1.19 -16.96
CA LEU A 55 10.81 -1.77 -15.96
C LEU A 55 10.02 -2.03 -14.68
N GLN A 56 10.02 -3.28 -14.23
CA GLN A 56 9.36 -3.66 -12.99
C GLN A 56 10.02 -2.95 -11.79
N LYS A 57 9.18 -2.33 -10.96
CA LYS A 57 9.62 -1.70 -9.72
C LYS A 57 9.76 -2.77 -8.64
N PHE A 58 10.70 -2.54 -7.73
CA PHE A 58 10.76 -3.34 -6.51
C PHE A 58 9.61 -2.92 -5.58
N GLU A 59 8.73 -3.86 -5.26
CA GLU A 59 7.66 -3.67 -4.28
C GLU A 59 8.07 -4.37 -2.97
N PRO A 60 8.38 -3.61 -1.90
CA PRO A 60 8.86 -4.19 -0.64
C PRO A 60 7.77 -4.92 0.15
N THR A 61 6.49 -4.67 -0.14
CA THR A 61 5.36 -5.17 0.67
C THR A 61 4.20 -5.68 -0.20
N PRO A 62 4.41 -6.69 -1.08
CA PRO A 62 3.37 -7.14 -2.01
C PRO A 62 2.18 -7.80 -1.30
N PHE A 63 2.36 -8.30 -0.07
CA PHE A 63 1.31 -8.99 0.71
C PHE A 63 0.76 -8.17 1.88
N VAL A 64 1.22 -6.94 2.08
CA VAL A 64 0.62 -6.08 3.10
C VAL A 64 -0.72 -5.64 2.53
N LYS A 65 -1.80 -6.28 2.99
CA LYS A 65 -3.15 -5.84 2.69
C LYS A 65 -3.24 -4.35 3.04
N PRO A 66 -3.85 -3.52 2.18
CA PRO A 66 -4.22 -2.17 2.58
C PRO A 66 -4.93 -2.26 3.93
N ASN A 67 -4.73 -1.27 4.82
CA ASN A 67 -5.44 -1.21 6.10
C ASN A 67 -6.94 -0.96 5.82
N ALA A 68 -7.62 -1.99 5.34
CA ALA A 68 -9.02 -2.01 5.03
C ALA A 68 -9.76 -2.31 6.33
N LEU A 69 -10.72 -1.45 6.65
CA LEU A 69 -11.62 -1.66 7.78
C LEU A 69 -12.41 -2.95 7.55
N ASP A 70 -12.21 -3.93 8.42
CA ASP A 70 -13.06 -5.11 8.47
C ASP A 70 -14.39 -4.75 9.14
N ARG A 71 -15.47 -4.83 8.36
CA ARG A 71 -16.85 -4.53 8.81
C ARG A 71 -17.68 -5.78 9.06
N SER A 72 -17.11 -6.96 8.89
CA SER A 72 -17.84 -8.23 8.98
C SER A 72 -18.50 -8.45 10.34
N HIS A 73 -17.91 -7.90 11.40
CA HIS A 73 -18.39 -8.04 12.78
C HIS A 73 -19.09 -6.79 13.32
N ASP A 74 -19.35 -5.78 12.49
CA ASP A 74 -19.92 -4.51 12.98
C ASP A 74 -21.33 -4.70 13.54
N ALA A 75 -22.16 -5.52 12.88
CA ALA A 75 -23.52 -5.80 13.35
C ALA A 75 -23.52 -6.40 14.76
N ASP A 76 -22.74 -7.46 14.98
CA ASP A 76 -22.63 -8.12 16.29
C ASP A 76 -22.10 -7.16 17.36
N ASN A 77 -21.11 -6.33 17.01
CA ASN A 77 -20.54 -5.37 17.95
C ASN A 77 -21.51 -4.24 18.30
N VAL A 78 -22.31 -3.79 17.35
CA VAL A 78 -23.38 -2.80 17.57
C VAL A 78 -24.44 -3.37 18.53
N GLU A 79 -24.89 -4.60 18.31
CA GLU A 79 -25.85 -5.26 19.22
C GLU A 79 -25.31 -5.41 20.64
N ARG A 80 -24.05 -5.85 20.77
CA ARG A 80 -23.36 -5.95 22.05
C ARG A 80 -23.24 -4.61 22.76
N LEU A 81 -22.93 -3.56 22.00
CA LEU A 81 -22.78 -2.20 22.52
C LEU A 81 -24.13 -1.61 22.97
N ILE A 82 -25.21 -1.86 22.23
CA ILE A 82 -26.58 -1.50 22.65
C ILE A 82 -26.96 -2.26 23.92
N ALA A 83 -26.69 -3.56 24.01
CA ALA A 83 -26.96 -4.35 25.21
C ALA A 83 -26.15 -3.88 26.43
N ALA A 84 -24.90 -3.42 26.22
CA ALA A 84 -24.09 -2.83 27.27
C ALA A 84 -24.65 -1.48 27.75
N ARG A 85 -25.15 -0.66 26.81
CA ARG A 85 -25.85 0.61 27.12
C ARG A 85 -27.11 0.35 27.95
N ASP A 86 -27.92 -0.62 27.55
CA ASP A 86 -29.18 -0.94 28.22
C ASP A 86 -28.96 -1.51 29.62
N ARG A 87 -27.80 -2.14 29.86
CA ARG A 87 -27.30 -2.50 31.20
C ARG A 87 -26.84 -1.30 32.04
N GLY A 88 -26.79 -0.10 31.46
CA GLY A 88 -26.34 1.13 32.13
C GLY A 88 -24.82 1.30 32.18
N LEU A 89 -24.05 0.50 31.43
CA LEU A 89 -22.59 0.61 31.41
C LEU A 89 -22.17 1.90 30.71
N SER A 90 -21.19 2.60 31.27
CA SER A 90 -20.52 3.70 30.58
C SER A 90 -19.70 3.18 29.40
N ARG A 91 -19.32 4.05 28.46
CA ARG A 91 -18.48 3.64 27.31
C ARG A 91 -17.17 2.96 27.72
N LYS A 92 -16.55 3.44 28.80
CA LYS A 92 -15.28 2.88 29.29
C LYS A 92 -15.50 1.48 29.86
N GLU A 93 -16.61 1.26 30.54
CA GLU A 93 -17.00 -0.05 31.06
C GLU A 93 -17.41 -0.99 29.94
N ALA A 94 -18.19 -0.52 28.95
CA ALA A 94 -18.54 -1.30 27.77
C ALA A 94 -17.31 -1.70 26.95
N MET A 95 -16.33 -0.80 26.81
CA MET A 95 -15.05 -1.11 26.16
C MET A 95 -14.31 -2.25 26.87
N ALA A 96 -14.30 -2.24 28.20
CA ALA A 96 -13.68 -3.29 29.02
C ALA A 96 -14.49 -4.60 29.03
N ASP A 97 -15.83 -4.53 29.03
CA ASP A 97 -16.74 -5.68 29.00
C ASP A 97 -16.67 -6.42 27.66
N LEU A 98 -16.57 -5.67 26.56
CA LEU A 98 -16.59 -6.20 25.20
C LEU A 98 -15.19 -6.50 24.64
N ASP A 99 -14.12 -6.20 25.39
CA ASP A 99 -12.71 -6.27 24.95
C ASP A 99 -12.50 -5.61 23.58
N THR A 100 -13.08 -4.42 23.40
CA THR A 100 -13.03 -3.66 22.14
C THR A 100 -12.07 -2.49 22.22
N SER A 101 -11.52 -2.08 21.08
CA SER A 101 -10.68 -0.89 21.03
C SER A 101 -11.51 0.38 21.07
N ASN A 102 -10.92 1.45 21.63
CA ASN A 102 -11.56 2.76 21.69
C ASN A 102 -11.94 3.28 20.29
N SER A 103 -11.06 3.10 19.29
CA SER A 103 -11.32 3.51 17.90
C SER A 103 -12.48 2.75 17.26
N LEU A 104 -12.60 1.45 17.51
CA LEU A 104 -13.74 0.65 17.05
C LEU A 104 -15.03 1.16 17.68
N LEU A 105 -15.06 1.34 19.00
CA LEU A 105 -16.24 1.79 19.74
C LEU A 105 -16.71 3.19 19.29
N TYR A 106 -15.79 4.15 19.13
CA TYR A 106 -16.12 5.48 18.62
C TYR A 106 -16.70 5.42 17.21
N ARG A 107 -16.09 4.63 16.32
CA ARG A 107 -16.58 4.44 14.96
C ARG A 107 -17.98 3.86 14.95
N LEU A 108 -18.24 2.81 15.73
CA LEU A 108 -19.56 2.17 15.77
C LEU A 108 -20.63 3.13 16.33
N ILE A 109 -20.31 3.91 17.36
CA ILE A 109 -21.23 4.93 17.90
C ILE A 109 -21.57 5.98 16.85
N GLU A 110 -20.58 6.48 16.11
CA GLU A 110 -20.75 7.54 15.12
C GLU A 110 -21.44 7.04 13.84
N GLU A 111 -20.97 5.92 13.27
CA GLU A 111 -21.49 5.37 12.02
C GLU A 111 -22.89 4.75 12.17
N TYR A 112 -23.20 4.15 13.31
CA TYR A 112 -24.50 3.50 13.58
C TYR A 112 -25.42 4.33 14.49
N GLY A 113 -25.01 5.54 14.89
CA GLY A 113 -25.86 6.49 15.62
C GLY A 113 -26.31 6.00 17.01
N ILE A 114 -25.47 5.25 17.72
CA ILE A 114 -25.82 4.71 19.04
C ILE A 114 -25.80 5.83 20.07
N ASP A 115 -26.94 6.11 20.71
CA ASP A 115 -27.02 7.12 21.77
C ASP A 115 -26.34 6.67 23.05
N TYR A 116 -25.03 6.84 23.08
CA TYR A 116 -24.17 6.73 24.24
C TYR A 116 -23.96 8.15 24.81
N SER A 117 -25.04 8.73 25.34
CA SER A 117 -24.97 10.03 25.99
C SER A 117 -23.86 10.04 27.05
N LEU A 118 -23.02 11.06 27.03
CA LEU A 118 -22.04 11.29 28.10
C LEU A 118 -22.79 11.97 29.22
N PRO A 119 -22.96 11.38 30.41
CA PRO A 119 -23.02 12.20 31.58
C PRO A 119 -21.63 12.86 31.68
N ARG A 120 -21.49 14.07 31.12
CA ARG A 120 -20.36 14.96 31.39
C ARG A 120 -20.48 15.39 32.85
N VAL A 121 -20.21 14.47 33.78
CA VAL A 121 -20.00 14.84 35.18
C VAL A 121 -18.64 15.52 35.21
N ARG A 122 -18.64 16.85 35.00
CA ARG A 122 -17.51 17.69 35.43
C ARG A 122 -17.41 17.50 36.94
N LYS A 123 -16.51 16.63 37.40
CA LYS A 123 -16.11 16.62 38.80
C LYS A 123 -15.53 18.01 39.09
N LYS A 124 -16.23 18.75 39.95
CA LYS A 124 -15.76 20.03 40.51
C LYS A 124 -14.64 19.78 41.50
#